data_AF-A0A2S5CBW9-F1
#
_entry.id   AF-A0A2S5CBW9-F1
#
_cell.length_a   1.000
_cell.length_b   1.000
_cell.length_c   1.000
_cell.angle_alpha   90.00
_cell.angle_beta   90.00
_cell.angle_gamma   90.00
#
_symmetry.space_group_name_H-M   'P 1'
#
loop_
_entity.id
_entity.type
_entity.pdbx_description
1 polymer ?
#
loop_
_entity_poly.entity_id
_entity_poly.type
_entity_poly.pdbx_seq_one_letter_code
_entity_poly.pdbx_strand_id
1 'polypeptide(L)' 'MLMCSMPLERRYLVYSKNGLVSCRPLLEDEGLFNLSSGTRFLRHLGYRISQPSDMIISTD' A
#
# COMPACT_ATOMS: atom_id res chain seq x y z
N MET A 1 3.62 -17.01 19.43
CA MET A 1 3.00 -15.75 18.99
C MET A 1 4.08 -14.69 19.06
N LEU A 2 4.54 -14.17 17.90
CA LEU A 2 5.55 -13.13 17.88
C LEU A 2 4.82 -11.78 17.93
N MET A 3 4.90 -11.08 19.07
CA MET A 3 4.36 -9.73 19.24
C MET A 3 5.54 -8.76 19.15
N CYS A 4 5.62 -7.98 18.07
CA CYS A 4 6.69 -7.02 17.85
C CYS A 4 6.10 -5.66 17.49
N SER A 5 6.55 -4.58 18.14
CA SER A 5 6.38 -3.22 17.65
C SER A 5 7.68 -2.78 16.99
N MET A 6 7.59 -2.07 15.86
CA MET A 6 8.74 -1.56 15.11
C MET A 6 8.50 -0.08 14.85
N PRO A 7 9.32 0.84 15.38
CA PRO A 7 9.22 2.25 15.05
C PRO A 7 9.89 2.46 13.70
N LEU A 8 9.09 2.55 12.64
CA LEU A 8 9.57 2.71 11.27
C LEU A 8 9.35 4.15 10.83
N GLU A 9 10.43 4.94 10.76
CA GLU A 9 10.41 6.32 10.27
C GLU A 9 10.18 6.42 8.75
N ARG A 10 10.27 5.29 8.03
CA ARG A 10 10.10 5.17 6.57
C ARG A 10 9.07 4.10 6.22
N ARG A 11 8.71 4.00 4.93
CA ARG A 11 7.82 2.95 4.40
C ARG A 11 8.65 1.69 4.10
N TYR A 12 8.13 0.52 4.48
CA TYR A 12 8.81 -0.78 4.31
C TYR A 12 7.88 -1.78 3.63
N LEU A 13 8.49 -2.68 2.86
CA LEU A 13 7.83 -3.87 2.35
C LEU A 13 7.92 -4.97 3.42
N VAL A 14 6.77 -5.48 3.83
CA VAL A 14 6.65 -6.55 4.83
C VAL A 14 6.15 -7.81 4.14
N TYR A 15 6.93 -8.88 4.22
CA TYR A 15 6.57 -10.20 3.72
C TYR A 15 6.39 -11.17 4.89
N SER A 16 5.23 -11.83 4.96
CA SER A 16 4.95 -12.84 5.98
C SER A 16 4.62 -14.17 5.32
N LYS A 17 5.34 -15.24 5.70
CA LYS A 17 5.08 -16.61 5.25
C LYS A 17 5.45 -17.60 6.34
N ASN A 18 4.52 -18.49 6.69
CA ASN A 18 4.72 -19.57 7.67
C ASN A 18 5.30 -19.08 9.02
N GLY A 19 4.91 -17.88 9.47
CA GLY A 19 5.43 -17.28 10.71
C GLY A 19 6.79 -16.59 10.59
N LEU A 20 7.43 -16.63 9.42
CA LEU A 20 8.60 -15.82 9.11
C LEU A 20 8.15 -14.46 8.59
N VAL A 21 8.70 -13.40 9.18
CA VAL A 21 8.48 -12.01 8.73
C VAL A 21 9.80 -11.45 8.22
N SER A 22 9.79 -10.87 7.03
CA SER A 22 10.89 -10.12 6.44
C SER A 22 10.45 -8.69 6.18
N CYS A 23 11.30 -7.74 6.56
CA CYS A 23 11.05 -6.31 6.40
C CYS A 23 12.24 -5.70 5.67
N ARG A 24 11.99 -4.91 4.62
CA ARG A 24 13.02 -4.08 3.97
C ARG A 24 12.48 -2.70 3.61
N PRO A 25 13.34 -1.66 3.55
CA PRO A 25 12.92 -0.36 3.04
C PRO A 25 12.36 -0.46 1.62
N LEU A 26 11.35 0.36 1.31
CA LEU A 26 10.90 0.57 -0.07
C LEU A 26 12.00 1.28 -0.87
N LEU A 27 12.23 0.82 -2.10
CA LEU A 27 13.10 1.49 -3.06
C LEU A 27 12.40 2.74 -3.63
N GLU A 28 13.17 3.65 -4.25
CA GLU A 28 12.62 4.90 -4.81
C GLU A 28 11.58 4.65 -5.91
N ASP A 29 11.76 3.59 -6.69
CA ASP A 29 10.85 3.18 -7.77
C ASP A 29 9.66 2.34 -7.29
N GLU A 30 9.62 1.98 -6.01
CA GLU A 30 8.56 1.15 -5.46
C GLU A 30 7.46 2.01 -4.85
N GLY A 31 6.32 2.06 -5.54
CA GLY A 31 5.10 2.66 -5.03
C GLY A 31 4.26 1.67 -4.21
N LEU A 32 3.67 2.14 -3.12
CA LEU A 32 2.52 1.47 -2.54
C LEU A 32 1.38 1.53 -3.54
N PHE A 33 0.95 0.38 -4.06
CA PHE A 33 -0.26 0.32 -4.87
C PHE A 33 -1.47 0.38 -3.94
N ASN A 34 -1.93 1.58 -3.64
CA ASN A 34 -3.16 1.82 -2.89
C ASN A 34 -4.29 2.23 -3.87
N LEU A 35 -5.50 2.38 -3.34
CA LEU A 35 -6.66 2.72 -4.18
C LEU A 35 -6.46 4.05 -4.92
N SER A 36 -5.80 5.03 -4.30
CA SER A 36 -5.53 6.34 -4.91
C SER A 36 -4.47 6.26 -6.02
N SER A 37 -3.41 5.46 -5.86
CA SER A 37 -2.43 5.22 -6.92
C SER A 37 -3.01 4.39 -8.06
N GLY A 38 -3.85 3.38 -7.74
CA GLY A 38 -4.55 2.57 -8.74
C GLY A 38 -5.55 3.38 -9.57
N THR A 39 -6.34 4.25 -8.93
CA THR A 39 -7.26 5.15 -9.64
C THR A 39 -6.49 6.18 -10.48
N ARG A 40 -5.36 6.71 -10.01
CA ARG A 40 -4.50 7.59 -10.81
C ARG A 40 -3.92 6.88 -12.02
N PHE A 41 -3.46 5.64 -11.87
CA PHE A 41 -2.93 4.82 -12.95
C PHE A 41 -3.99 4.57 -14.03
N LEU A 42 -5.18 4.14 -13.64
CA LEU A 42 -6.29 3.89 -14.56
C LEU A 42 -6.73 5.16 -15.30
N ARG A 43 -6.74 6.33 -14.64
CA ARG A 43 -6.98 7.62 -15.32
C ARG A 43 -5.90 7.94 -16.36
N HIS A 44 -4.64 7.63 -16.07
CA HIS A 44 -3.53 7.83 -17.01
C HIS A 44 -3.68 6.96 -18.28
N LEU A 45 -4.28 5.77 -18.14
CA LEU A 45 -4.63 4.90 -19.26
C LEU A 45 -5.88 5.35 -20.04
N GLY A 46 -6.53 6.43 -19.63
CA GLY A 46 -7.73 6.97 -20.29
C GLY A 46 -9.07 6.44 -19.76
N TYR A 47 -9.07 5.65 -18.68
CA TYR A 47 -10.32 5.20 -18.07
C TYR A 47 -11.03 6.36 -17.34
N ARG A 48 -12.34 6.47 -17.56
CA ARG A 48 -13.23 7.32 -16.76
C ARG A 48 -13.65 6.56 -15.50
N ILE A 49 -13.14 7.00 -14.36
CA ILE A 49 -13.45 6.43 -13.06
C ILE A 49 -14.50 7.31 -12.37
N SER A 50 -15.70 6.77 -12.17
CA SER A 50 -16.72 7.36 -11.32
C SER A 50 -16.32 7.29 -9.84
N GLN A 51 -16.92 8.11 -8.98
CA GLN A 51 -16.66 8.04 -7.54
C GLN A 51 -16.85 6.60 -7.04
N PRO A 52 -16.06 6.15 -6.04
CA PRO A 52 -16.28 4.86 -5.40
C PRO A 52 -17.75 4.76 -4.99
N SER A 53 -18.42 3.67 -5.37
CA SER A 53 -19.80 3.39 -4.94
C SER A 53 -19.87 3.04 -3.46
N ASP A 54 -18.75 2.61 -2.88
CA ASP A 54 -18.65 2.14 -1.51
C ASP A 54 -17.99 3.21 -0.64
N MET A 55 -18.62 3.51 0.50
CA MET A 55 -18.20 4.52 1.47
C MET A 55 -16.96 4.07 2.26
N ILE A 56 -15.85 3.78 1.58
CA ILE A 56 -14.56 3.55 2.24
C ILE A 56 -13.95 4.92 2.50
N ILE A 57 -14.12 5.39 3.75
CA ILE A 57 -13.52 6.63 4.24
C ILE A 57 -12.01 6.50 4.07
N SER A 58 -11.42 7.41 3.29
CA SER A 58 -9.97 7.50 3.12
C SER A 58 -9.40 8.03 4.43
N THR A 59 -8.74 7.16 5.20
CA THR A 59 -7.92 7.61 6.33
C THR A 59 -6.52 7.90 5.78
N ASP A 60 -6.18 9.17 5.71
CA ASP A 60 -4.81 9.68 5.48
C ASP A 60 -3.94 9.43 6.73
#